data_AF-G4T8M4-F1
#
_entry.id   AF-G4T8M4-F1
#
_cell.length_a   1.000
_cell.length_b   1.000
_cell.length_c   1.000
_cell.angle_alpha   90.00
_cell.angle_beta   90.00
_cell.angle_gamma   90.00
#
_symmetry.space_group_name_H-M   'P 1'
#
loop_
_entity.id
_entity.type
_entity.pdbx_description
1 polymer ?
#
loop_
_entity_poly.entity_id
_entity_poly.type
_entity_poly.pdbx_seq_one_letter_code
_entity_poly.pdbx_strand_id
1 'polypeptide(L)'
;MGSEGVSPKIQISNNERNVMPYPTSPVQLRSLLSCPNFIPAINTIHTLRNKWDAVAIAKCEPNSIISKLSSVPGSGERGLLRGQVGLHSGNQRPPLLPHRPMLAKALAPVLFATAASAHAIFQELYVNGVSAGHNTGIRVPTYNGPITDVTSNDIICNGGINPLATPLPSAIINVPAGATLTAEWHHGGNGADPSDASDPIDPSHKGPLMAYLAKVDNALTTTVTGLKWFKIYEDGLTGTTWAVDKMIANKGKHSFTVPSCIPPGNYLLRVELIALHGASSYPGAQFYMECAQINITGGGSASPPTVSFPGAYSGSDPGILVK
;
A
#
# COMPACT_ATOMS: atom_id res chain seq x y z
N MET A 1 -1.53 29.09 -48.90
CA MET A 1 -0.14 29.54 -49.15
C MET A 1 -0.23 31.06 -49.19
N GLY A 2 0.23 31.84 -48.20
CA GLY A 2 1.59 31.92 -47.66
C GLY A 2 2.36 32.96 -48.48
N SER A 3 3.05 33.98 -47.93
CA SER A 3 3.51 34.21 -46.54
C SER A 3 3.81 35.70 -46.26
N GLU A 4 4.13 36.02 -44.99
CA GLU A 4 4.56 37.30 -44.40
C GLU A 4 5.94 37.79 -44.95
N GLY A 5 6.54 38.95 -44.62
CA GLY A 5 6.25 40.04 -43.66
C GLY A 5 7.42 41.08 -43.64
N VAL A 6 7.29 42.24 -42.97
CA VAL A 6 8.27 43.37 -43.07
C VAL A 6 8.52 44.17 -41.76
N SER A 7 9.77 44.13 -41.26
CA SER A 7 10.54 45.20 -40.56
C SER A 7 10.05 45.81 -39.20
N PRO A 8 10.75 46.82 -38.59
CA PRO A 8 12.00 46.63 -37.83
C PRO A 8 12.07 47.36 -36.44
N LYS A 9 13.24 47.30 -35.77
CA LYS A 9 13.56 47.93 -34.46
C LYS A 9 13.90 49.44 -34.53
N ILE A 10 13.65 50.18 -33.43
CA ILE A 10 14.18 51.53 -33.13
C ILE A 10 14.68 51.59 -31.65
N GLN A 11 15.54 52.56 -31.31
CA GLN A 11 16.25 52.75 -30.03
C GLN A 11 16.26 54.23 -29.57
N ILE A 12 16.79 54.48 -28.34
CA ILE A 12 17.30 55.76 -27.77
C ILE A 12 16.31 56.77 -27.12
N SER A 13 16.46 57.05 -25.81
CA SER A 13 16.93 58.35 -25.26
C SER A 13 16.88 58.45 -23.71
N ASN A 14 17.64 59.41 -23.14
CA ASN A 14 17.95 59.59 -21.71
C ASN A 14 17.08 60.66 -21.02
N ASN A 15 16.95 60.67 -19.68
CA ASN A 15 17.43 61.78 -18.81
C ASN A 15 17.40 61.46 -17.28
N GLU A 16 17.91 62.40 -16.46
CA GLU A 16 18.45 62.27 -15.09
C GLU A 16 17.52 62.52 -13.86
N ARG A 17 18.08 62.19 -12.67
CA ARG A 17 17.96 62.84 -11.33
C ARG A 17 16.62 62.82 -10.56
N ASN A 18 16.59 62.15 -9.38
CA ASN A 18 16.67 62.85 -8.07
C ASN A 18 16.84 61.93 -6.83
N VAL A 19 17.06 62.55 -5.66
CA VAL A 19 17.53 61.97 -4.38
C VAL A 19 16.39 61.49 -3.45
N MET A 20 16.72 60.55 -2.54
CA MET A 20 15.89 59.95 -1.47
C MET A 20 15.16 60.96 -0.57
N PRO A 21 14.02 60.56 0.04
CA PRO A 21 14.05 60.30 1.49
C PRO A 21 13.19 59.11 1.98
N TYR A 22 13.56 58.55 3.14
CA TYR A 22 12.72 57.64 3.93
C TYR A 22 11.65 58.41 4.73
N PRO A 23 10.44 57.84 4.90
CA PRO A 23 9.68 58.02 6.13
C PRO A 23 9.05 56.72 6.69
N THR A 24 9.44 56.39 7.93
CA THR A 24 8.63 55.87 9.06
C THR A 24 7.23 55.23 8.81
N SER A 25 7.12 53.91 9.09
CA SER A 25 6.08 53.12 9.84
C SER A 25 4.57 53.50 9.85
N PRO A 26 3.63 52.56 10.14
CA PRO A 26 3.60 51.09 10.01
C PRO A 26 2.30 50.59 9.31
N VAL A 27 1.99 49.27 9.40
CA VAL A 27 0.65 48.63 9.18
C VAL A 27 0.22 48.28 7.74
N GLN A 28 0.54 47.06 7.28
CA GLN A 28 -0.44 45.95 7.11
C GLN A 28 0.28 44.71 6.57
N LEU A 29 0.48 43.69 7.41
CA LEU A 29 0.81 42.35 6.95
C LEU A 29 -0.46 41.48 7.00
N ARG A 30 -1.00 41.12 5.84
CA ARG A 30 -2.07 40.11 5.73
C ARG A 30 -1.63 38.97 4.82
N SER A 31 -1.80 37.76 5.34
CA SER A 31 -2.02 36.52 4.57
C SER A 31 -0.90 36.03 3.64
N LEU A 32 0.08 35.34 4.23
CA LEU A 32 0.52 34.01 3.73
C LEU A 32 0.91 33.15 4.94
N LEU A 33 -0.09 32.58 5.61
CA LEU A 33 0.13 31.50 6.57
C LEU A 33 0.36 30.20 5.77
N SER A 34 1.60 29.69 5.78
CA SER A 34 1.86 28.30 5.42
C SER A 34 1.15 27.40 6.42
N CYS A 35 0.28 26.50 5.96
CA CYS A 35 -0.31 25.50 6.86
C CYS A 35 0.79 24.58 7.40
N PRO A 36 0.99 24.48 8.72
CA PRO A 36 1.62 23.30 9.30
C PRO A 36 0.67 22.09 9.18
N ASN A 37 1.10 20.91 9.64
CA ASN A 37 0.34 19.64 9.71
C ASN A 37 0.52 18.67 8.53
N PHE A 38 1.75 18.55 8.00
CA PHE A 38 2.20 17.30 7.40
C PHE A 38 3.55 16.91 8.00
N ILE A 39 3.56 15.91 8.88
CA ILE A 39 4.79 15.33 9.44
C ILE A 39 4.94 13.92 8.87
N PRO A 40 6.04 13.59 8.17
CA PRO A 40 6.34 12.19 7.85
C PRO A 40 6.59 11.45 9.18
N ALA A 41 5.77 10.44 9.46
CA ALA A 41 5.78 9.74 10.74
C ALA A 41 6.99 8.80 10.90
N ILE A 42 8.16 9.37 11.22
CA ILE A 42 9.37 8.63 11.59
C ILE A 42 9.17 8.06 13.01
N ASN A 43 8.83 6.77 13.10
CA ASN A 43 8.61 6.09 14.38
C ASN A 43 9.93 5.69 15.04
N THR A 44 10.43 6.53 15.96
CA THR A 44 11.61 6.24 16.79
C THR A 44 11.31 5.14 17.82
N ILE A 45 11.67 3.88 17.52
CA ILE A 45 12.08 2.84 18.48
C ILE A 45 12.99 1.84 17.73
N HIS A 46 14.22 1.67 18.21
CA HIS A 46 15.22 0.81 17.59
C HIS A 46 14.97 -0.69 17.89
N THR A 47 14.44 -1.43 16.93
CA THR A 47 14.77 -2.85 16.66
C THR A 47 14.12 -3.30 15.34
N LEU A 48 14.94 -3.63 14.34
CA LEU A 48 14.57 -4.30 13.06
C LEU A 48 13.43 -3.71 12.20
N ARG A 49 12.85 -2.56 12.56
CA ARG A 49 11.85 -1.88 11.71
C ARG A 49 12.48 -1.29 10.45
N ASN A 50 11.78 -1.54 9.35
CA ASN A 50 11.69 -0.71 8.15
C ASN A 50 12.88 -0.73 7.17
N LYS A 51 12.80 -1.66 6.20
CA LYS A 51 13.41 -1.56 4.86
C LYS A 51 12.41 -1.09 3.78
N TRP A 52 11.26 -0.54 4.19
CA TRP A 52 10.06 -0.34 3.35
C TRP A 52 9.66 1.14 3.16
N ASP A 53 10.32 2.06 3.88
CA ASP A 53 9.92 3.46 4.05
C ASP A 53 10.24 4.36 2.83
N ALA A 54 10.34 3.80 1.62
CA ALA A 54 10.64 4.54 0.39
C ALA A 54 9.59 5.62 0.05
N VAL A 55 8.35 5.44 0.54
CA VAL A 55 7.24 6.41 0.39
C VAL A 55 6.56 6.58 1.74
N ALA A 56 6.57 7.81 2.27
CA ALA A 56 5.93 8.15 3.53
C ALA A 56 4.40 8.06 3.45
N ILE A 57 3.76 7.54 4.50
CA ILE A 57 2.29 7.51 4.63
C ILE A 57 1.76 8.93 4.87
N ALA A 58 0.78 9.35 4.06
CA ALA A 58 -0.01 10.55 4.31
C ALA A 58 -0.95 10.34 5.51
N LYS A 59 -0.67 11.02 6.62
CA LYS A 59 -1.50 11.03 7.83
C LYS A 59 -2.01 12.43 8.13
N CYS A 60 -3.25 12.52 8.59
CA CYS A 60 -3.82 13.75 9.14
C CYS A 60 -3.73 13.67 10.66
N GLU A 61 -2.95 14.55 11.28
CA GLU A 61 -2.98 14.68 12.75
C GLU A 61 -4.26 15.45 13.16
N PRO A 62 -4.99 15.01 14.20
CA PRO A 62 -6.03 15.83 14.79
C PRO A 62 -5.38 17.09 15.40
N ASN A 63 -6.02 18.25 15.23
CA ASN A 63 -5.54 19.51 15.81
C ASN A 63 -5.26 19.36 17.31
N SER A 64 -3.98 19.34 17.69
CA SER A 64 -3.56 19.26 19.08
C SER A 64 -3.79 20.61 19.76
N ILE A 65 -4.91 20.73 20.47
CA ILE A 65 -5.05 21.77 21.49
C ILE A 65 -4.03 21.43 22.58
N ILE A 66 -2.89 22.12 22.58
CA ILE A 66 -1.79 21.88 23.53
C ILE A 66 -2.22 22.31 24.94
N SER A 67 -2.84 21.40 25.69
CA SER A 67 -2.87 21.48 27.15
C SER A 67 -1.50 21.03 27.67
N LYS A 68 -0.68 22.00 28.09
CA LYS A 68 0.55 21.73 28.84
C LYS A 68 0.19 21.05 30.16
N LEU A 69 0.38 19.74 30.26
CA LEU A 69 0.41 19.03 31.53
C LEU A 69 1.86 18.71 31.90
N SER A 70 2.25 19.24 33.06
CA SER A 70 3.59 19.16 33.63
C SER A 70 3.94 17.75 34.13
N SER A 71 5.19 17.37 33.94
CA SER A 71 5.80 16.15 34.49
C SER A 71 5.85 16.14 36.04
N VAL A 72 5.57 14.99 36.65
CA VAL A 72 5.94 14.65 38.04
C VAL A 72 6.51 13.21 38.07
N PRO A 73 7.67 12.96 38.70
CA PRO A 73 8.30 11.63 38.75
C PRO A 73 8.24 10.94 40.14
N GLY A 74 8.40 9.60 40.16
CA GLY A 74 8.60 8.76 41.35
C GLY A 74 7.54 7.64 41.52
N SER A 75 7.79 6.50 42.19
CA SER A 75 9.02 5.93 42.77
C SER A 75 8.76 4.52 43.37
N GLY A 76 9.69 3.55 43.24
CA GLY A 76 9.77 2.32 44.07
C GLY A 76 8.66 1.26 43.88
N GLU A 77 8.79 -0.01 44.31
CA GLU A 77 9.89 -0.76 44.95
C GLU A 77 9.78 -2.30 44.68
N ARG A 78 10.75 -3.06 45.24
CA ARG A 78 11.09 -4.49 45.05
C ARG A 78 10.04 -5.51 45.55
N GLY A 79 10.11 -6.76 45.03
CA GLY A 79 9.39 -7.93 45.57
C GLY A 79 10.04 -9.29 45.23
N LEU A 80 9.93 -10.27 46.15
CA LEU A 80 10.69 -11.55 46.21
C LEU A 80 9.79 -12.63 46.89
N LEU A 81 9.98 -13.97 46.84
CA LEU A 81 11.11 -14.88 46.59
C LEU A 81 10.67 -16.20 45.88
N ARG A 82 11.65 -17.00 45.42
CA ARG A 82 11.71 -18.49 45.30
C ARG A 82 10.42 -19.36 45.29
N GLY A 83 10.41 -20.34 44.39
CA GLY A 83 9.78 -21.67 44.55
C GLY A 83 10.47 -22.70 43.64
N GLN A 84 10.74 -23.92 44.11
CA GLN A 84 11.62 -24.90 43.42
C GLN A 84 11.13 -26.36 43.62
N VAL A 85 11.52 -27.24 42.68
CA VAL A 85 11.50 -28.73 42.73
C VAL A 85 10.19 -29.42 42.34
N GLY A 86 10.30 -30.41 41.44
CA GLY A 86 9.22 -31.30 41.00
C GLY A 86 9.68 -32.33 39.95
N LEU A 87 10.69 -33.15 40.28
CA LEU A 87 11.10 -34.30 39.43
C LEU A 87 10.01 -35.38 39.43
N HIS A 88 9.77 -36.05 38.29
CA HIS A 88 9.30 -37.43 38.24
C HIS A 88 9.93 -38.20 37.06
N SER A 89 10.24 -39.47 37.29
CA SER A 89 10.95 -40.38 36.38
C SER A 89 9.98 -41.39 35.73
N GLY A 90 10.31 -41.89 34.53
CA GLY A 90 9.47 -42.86 33.82
C GLY A 90 10.12 -43.36 32.52
N ASN A 91 11.05 -44.33 32.65
CA ASN A 91 11.66 -45.04 31.52
C ASN A 91 10.76 -46.19 31.04
N GLN A 92 10.92 -46.67 29.79
CA GLN A 92 10.92 -48.07 29.32
C GLN A 92 10.67 -48.20 27.79
N ARG A 93 11.43 -49.09 27.15
CA ARG A 93 11.28 -49.67 25.79
C ARG A 93 11.64 -51.17 25.91
N PRO A 94 11.61 -52.01 24.85
CA PRO A 94 10.68 -52.20 23.74
C PRO A 94 10.07 -53.65 23.84
N PRO A 95 9.60 -54.32 22.75
CA PRO A 95 10.53 -55.04 21.87
C PRO A 95 10.18 -55.04 20.36
N LEU A 96 11.10 -55.57 19.55
CA LEU A 96 11.03 -55.76 18.09
C LEU A 96 10.46 -57.16 17.73
N LEU A 97 9.89 -57.33 16.53
CA LEU A 97 9.67 -58.61 15.80
C LEU A 97 9.30 -58.29 14.31
N PRO A 98 9.28 -59.26 13.35
CA PRO A 98 10.26 -59.24 12.25
C PRO A 98 9.72 -58.96 10.85
N HIS A 99 10.65 -58.76 9.90
CA HIS A 99 10.40 -58.50 8.48
C HIS A 99 9.61 -59.59 7.75
N ARG A 100 8.80 -59.16 6.77
CA ARG A 100 8.38 -59.94 5.61
C ARG A 100 8.87 -59.26 4.32
N PRO A 101 9.34 -59.99 3.30
CA PRO A 101 9.74 -59.40 2.02
C PRO A 101 8.49 -59.06 1.19
N MET A 102 8.30 -57.79 0.83
CA MET A 102 7.33 -57.41 -0.19
C MET A 102 8.00 -57.35 -1.56
N LEU A 103 7.31 -57.86 -2.59
CA LEU A 103 7.75 -57.75 -3.98
C LEU A 103 7.86 -56.28 -4.38
N ALA A 104 9.07 -55.83 -4.73
CA ALA A 104 9.30 -54.51 -5.29
C ALA A 104 8.74 -54.41 -6.72
N LYS A 105 7.46 -54.04 -6.86
CA LYS A 105 6.99 -53.42 -8.10
C LYS A 105 7.57 -52.01 -8.14
N ALA A 106 8.46 -51.77 -9.11
CA ALA A 106 9.00 -50.44 -9.37
C ALA A 106 7.90 -49.51 -9.92
N LEU A 107 7.20 -48.81 -9.03
CA LEU A 107 6.49 -47.59 -9.41
C LEU A 107 7.53 -46.50 -9.63
N ALA A 108 7.67 -46.06 -10.88
CA ALA A 108 8.38 -44.81 -11.15
C ALA A 108 7.56 -43.65 -10.54
N PRO A 109 8.14 -42.83 -9.64
CA PRO A 109 7.45 -41.65 -9.16
C PRO A 109 7.42 -40.62 -10.29
N VAL A 110 6.26 -40.49 -10.94
CA VAL A 110 5.99 -39.32 -11.79
C VAL A 110 5.89 -38.13 -10.84
N LEU A 111 6.96 -37.35 -10.71
CA LEU A 111 6.88 -36.02 -10.13
C LEU A 111 6.03 -35.15 -11.05
N PHE A 112 4.72 -35.15 -10.82
CA PHE A 112 3.90 -34.01 -11.16
C PHE A 112 4.40 -32.85 -10.28
N ALA A 113 5.25 -32.00 -10.86
CA ALA A 113 5.43 -30.66 -10.33
C ALA A 113 4.07 -29.95 -10.48
N THR A 114 3.26 -30.01 -9.42
CA THR A 114 2.09 -29.15 -9.29
C THR A 114 2.61 -27.73 -9.34
N ALA A 115 2.40 -27.04 -10.46
CA ALA A 115 2.52 -25.60 -10.50
C ALA A 115 1.46 -25.06 -9.53
N ALA A 116 1.90 -24.76 -8.31
CA ALA A 116 1.07 -24.10 -7.32
C ALA A 116 0.79 -22.69 -7.84
N SER A 117 -0.32 -22.55 -8.56
CA SER A 117 -0.93 -21.25 -8.83
C SER A 117 -1.28 -20.68 -7.46
N ALA A 118 -0.54 -19.66 -7.07
CA ALA A 118 -0.66 -19.00 -5.79
C ALA A 118 -0.67 -17.51 -6.08
N HIS A 119 -1.84 -16.91 -5.92
CA HIS A 119 -2.19 -15.67 -6.57
C HIS A 119 -3.38 -15.03 -5.83
N ALA A 120 -3.64 -13.73 -6.04
CA ALA A 120 -4.80 -13.07 -5.46
C ALA A 120 -5.26 -11.88 -6.30
N ILE A 121 -6.56 -11.57 -6.25
CA ILE A 121 -7.18 -10.40 -6.90
C ILE A 121 -7.95 -9.60 -5.84
N PHE A 122 -7.70 -8.29 -5.73
CA PHE A 122 -8.58 -7.38 -4.99
C PHE A 122 -9.88 -7.16 -5.78
N GLN A 123 -11.01 -7.61 -5.23
CA GLN A 123 -12.28 -7.71 -5.96
C GLN A 123 -13.50 -7.16 -5.22
N GLU A 124 -13.39 -6.81 -3.94
CA GLU A 124 -14.49 -6.14 -3.22
C GLU A 124 -13.98 -5.09 -2.23
N LEU A 125 -14.62 -3.91 -2.22
CA LEU A 125 -14.30 -2.80 -1.33
C LEU A 125 -15.49 -2.49 -0.42
N TYR A 126 -15.22 -2.33 0.87
CA TYR A 126 -16.21 -1.91 1.86
C TYR A 126 -15.93 -0.49 2.32
N VAL A 127 -16.98 0.31 2.50
CA VAL A 127 -16.93 1.65 3.08
C VAL A 127 -17.64 1.64 4.43
N ASN A 128 -16.89 1.90 5.50
CA ASN A 128 -17.38 1.82 6.89
C ASN A 128 -18.11 0.50 7.21
N GLY A 129 -17.60 -0.62 6.67
CA GLY A 129 -18.17 -1.96 6.84
C GLY A 129 -19.33 -2.32 5.89
N VAL A 130 -19.79 -1.40 5.04
CA VAL A 130 -20.80 -1.68 4.01
C VAL A 130 -20.11 -2.02 2.69
N SER A 131 -20.36 -3.19 2.14
CA SER A 131 -19.84 -3.61 0.83
C SER A 131 -20.35 -2.70 -0.29
N ALA A 132 -19.48 -2.37 -1.26
CA ALA A 132 -19.85 -1.73 -2.52
C ALA A 132 -20.38 -2.74 -3.57
N GLY A 133 -20.22 -4.05 -3.32
CA GLY A 133 -20.56 -5.16 -4.20
C GLY A 133 -19.36 -5.72 -4.96
N HIS A 134 -19.40 -7.03 -5.23
CA HIS A 134 -18.39 -7.77 -6.00
C HIS A 134 -18.03 -7.08 -7.32
N ASN A 135 -16.74 -6.89 -7.58
CA ASN A 135 -16.16 -6.18 -8.73
C ASN A 135 -16.67 -4.73 -8.95
N THR A 136 -17.46 -4.16 -8.04
CA THR A 136 -18.09 -2.85 -8.25
C THR A 136 -17.05 -1.74 -8.16
N GLY A 137 -16.81 -1.09 -9.30
CA GLY A 137 -15.87 0.03 -9.39
C GLY A 137 -14.41 -0.36 -9.33
N ILE A 138 -14.06 -1.65 -9.35
CA ILE A 138 -12.67 -2.15 -9.28
C ILE A 138 -12.26 -2.70 -10.65
N ARG A 139 -11.10 -2.26 -11.13
CA ARG A 139 -10.52 -2.72 -12.41
C ARG A 139 -9.82 -4.07 -12.19
N VAL A 140 -10.60 -5.14 -12.15
CA VAL A 140 -10.10 -6.50 -11.91
C VAL A 140 -9.49 -7.15 -13.17
N PRO A 141 -8.42 -7.93 -13.05
CA PRO A 141 -7.89 -8.76 -14.13
C PRO A 141 -8.71 -10.05 -14.32
N THR A 142 -8.63 -10.65 -15.51
CA THR A 142 -9.20 -11.97 -15.83
C THR A 142 -8.24 -13.12 -15.53
N TYR A 143 -7.01 -12.81 -15.14
CA TYR A 143 -5.97 -13.75 -14.73
C TYR A 143 -5.30 -13.22 -13.46
N ASN A 144 -5.04 -14.10 -12.51
CA ASN A 144 -4.54 -13.75 -11.19
C ASN A 144 -3.00 -13.70 -11.10
N GLY A 145 -2.29 -13.84 -12.23
CA GLY A 145 -0.83 -13.79 -12.29
C GLY A 145 -0.21 -12.52 -11.68
N PRO A 146 1.07 -12.56 -11.29
CA PRO A 146 1.73 -11.39 -10.72
C PRO A 146 2.33 -10.48 -11.81
N ILE A 147 2.31 -9.18 -11.58
CA ILE A 147 3.26 -8.27 -12.23
C ILE A 147 4.62 -8.46 -11.55
N THR A 148 5.72 -8.47 -12.33
CA THR A 148 7.09 -8.69 -11.80
C THR A 148 8.10 -7.65 -12.25
N ASP A 149 7.80 -6.89 -13.32
CA ASP A 149 8.62 -5.76 -13.79
C ASP A 149 8.07 -4.44 -13.23
N VAL A 150 8.81 -3.84 -12.31
CA VAL A 150 8.44 -2.56 -11.68
C VAL A 150 8.58 -1.35 -12.61
N THR A 151 9.14 -1.56 -13.81
CA THR A 151 9.25 -0.54 -14.86
C THR A 151 8.09 -0.57 -15.86
N SER A 152 7.27 -1.64 -15.88
CA SER A 152 6.06 -1.72 -16.72
C SER A 152 4.93 -0.84 -16.20
N ASN A 153 4.16 -0.24 -17.10
CA ASN A 153 2.91 0.47 -16.77
C ASN A 153 1.88 -0.43 -16.06
N ASP A 154 1.99 -1.75 -16.18
CA ASP A 154 1.09 -2.69 -15.50
C ASP A 154 1.22 -2.61 -13.96
N ILE A 155 2.35 -2.12 -13.43
CA ILE A 155 2.56 -1.91 -11.99
C ILE A 155 1.59 -0.86 -11.40
N ILE A 156 0.92 -0.06 -12.24
CA ILE A 156 0.03 1.01 -11.79
C ILE A 156 -1.30 0.44 -11.28
N CYS A 157 -1.98 -0.39 -12.07
CA CYS A 157 -3.37 -0.82 -11.84
C CYS A 157 -3.66 -2.26 -12.34
N ASN A 158 -2.64 -3.12 -12.41
CA ASN A 158 -2.63 -4.33 -13.24
C ASN A 158 -2.79 -4.05 -14.74
N GLY A 159 -2.68 -5.10 -15.56
CA GLY A 159 -2.84 -5.03 -17.01
C GLY A 159 -1.88 -5.94 -17.75
N GLY A 160 -1.74 -5.69 -19.06
CA GLY A 160 -0.74 -6.34 -19.91
C GLY A 160 -0.86 -7.87 -19.92
N ILE A 161 0.07 -8.53 -19.24
CA ILE A 161 0.09 -9.99 -19.05
C ILE A 161 -1.11 -10.53 -18.25
N ASN A 162 -1.77 -9.66 -17.48
CA ASN A 162 -3.01 -9.91 -16.75
C ASN A 162 -4.12 -9.03 -17.36
N PRO A 163 -4.80 -9.46 -18.44
CA PRO A 163 -5.80 -8.64 -19.11
C PRO A 163 -6.90 -8.18 -18.15
N LEU A 164 -7.25 -6.89 -18.17
CA LEU A 164 -8.37 -6.38 -17.37
C LEU A 164 -9.71 -6.84 -17.95
N ALA A 165 -10.67 -7.11 -17.08
CA ALA A 165 -12.03 -7.43 -17.48
C ALA A 165 -12.65 -6.29 -18.31
N THR A 166 -13.33 -6.63 -19.40
CA THR A 166 -13.95 -5.64 -20.31
C THR A 166 -15.46 -5.85 -20.40
N PRO A 167 -16.28 -4.77 -20.43
CA PRO A 167 -15.88 -3.37 -20.25
C PRO A 167 -15.36 -3.08 -18.83
N LEU A 168 -14.49 -2.07 -18.70
CA LEU A 168 -14.08 -1.56 -17.39
C LEU A 168 -15.32 -1.07 -16.61
N PRO A 169 -15.34 -1.16 -15.27
CA PRO A 169 -16.49 -0.76 -14.48
C PRO A 169 -16.82 0.73 -14.66
N SER A 170 -18.11 1.05 -14.77
CA SER A 170 -18.63 2.42 -14.81
C SER A 170 -19.01 2.98 -13.44
N ALA A 171 -18.98 2.16 -12.39
CA ALA A 171 -19.31 2.56 -11.03
C ALA A 171 -18.17 3.38 -10.39
N ILE A 172 -18.55 4.38 -9.59
CA ILE A 172 -17.67 5.16 -8.73
C ILE A 172 -18.18 5.02 -7.29
N ILE A 173 -17.32 4.54 -6.39
CA ILE A 173 -17.67 4.29 -4.99
C ILE A 173 -17.56 5.61 -4.21
N ASN A 174 -18.63 6.02 -3.53
CA ASN A 174 -18.61 7.21 -2.68
C ASN A 174 -17.97 6.90 -1.33
N VAL A 175 -16.95 7.67 -0.94
CA VAL A 175 -16.15 7.44 0.26
C VAL A 175 -16.03 8.73 1.08
N PRO A 176 -16.61 8.84 2.27
CA PRO A 176 -16.35 9.97 3.15
C PRO A 176 -14.85 10.06 3.52
N ALA A 177 -14.27 11.25 3.51
CA ALA A 177 -12.92 11.45 4.04
C ALA A 177 -12.90 11.07 5.54
N GLY A 178 -11.89 10.33 5.99
CA GLY A 178 -11.86 9.73 7.33
C GLY A 178 -12.61 8.39 7.45
N ALA A 179 -13.27 7.89 6.39
CA ALA A 179 -13.88 6.56 6.42
C ALA A 179 -12.83 5.46 6.53
N THR A 180 -13.22 4.37 7.19
CA THR A 180 -12.49 3.10 7.12
C THR A 180 -12.90 2.37 5.86
N LEU A 181 -11.92 2.05 5.01
CA LEU A 181 -12.07 1.13 3.90
C LEU A 181 -11.58 -0.25 4.30
N THR A 182 -12.20 -1.28 3.73
CA THR A 182 -11.68 -2.66 3.76
C THR A 182 -11.57 -3.16 2.33
N ALA A 183 -10.38 -3.59 1.94
CA ALA A 183 -10.15 -4.28 0.67
C ALA A 183 -10.20 -5.80 0.91
N GLU A 184 -10.93 -6.50 0.05
CA GLU A 184 -11.08 -7.96 0.08
C GLU A 184 -10.46 -8.62 -1.16
N TRP A 185 -9.64 -9.63 -0.89
CA TRP A 185 -8.83 -10.38 -1.83
C TRP A 185 -9.22 -11.85 -1.82
N HIS A 186 -9.25 -12.49 -3.00
CA HIS A 186 -9.45 -13.93 -3.14
C HIS A 186 -8.55 -14.51 -4.24
N HIS A 187 -8.33 -15.83 -4.21
CA HIS A 187 -7.44 -16.50 -5.17
C HIS A 187 -8.04 -16.49 -6.58
N GLY A 188 -9.35 -16.75 -6.71
CA GLY A 188 -10.11 -16.59 -7.95
C GLY A 188 -10.78 -15.21 -8.07
N GLY A 189 -11.40 -14.93 -9.22
CA GLY A 189 -12.18 -13.70 -9.48
C GLY A 189 -13.68 -13.79 -9.13
N ASN A 190 -14.09 -14.85 -8.42
CA ASN A 190 -15.49 -15.17 -8.10
C ASN A 190 -15.84 -14.87 -6.62
N GLY A 191 -14.96 -14.20 -5.87
CA GLY A 191 -15.08 -14.01 -4.43
C GLY A 191 -14.59 -15.23 -3.64
N ALA A 192 -14.97 -15.29 -2.37
CA ALA A 192 -14.53 -16.32 -1.43
C ALA A 192 -14.88 -17.74 -1.87
N ASP A 193 -13.89 -18.63 -1.87
CA ASP A 193 -14.06 -20.07 -2.11
C ASP A 193 -13.61 -20.89 -0.89
N PRO A 194 -14.53 -21.29 0.00
CA PRO A 194 -14.21 -22.13 1.16
C PRO A 194 -13.69 -23.53 0.83
N SER A 195 -13.72 -23.95 -0.44
CA SER A 195 -13.17 -25.23 -0.91
C SER A 195 -11.73 -25.12 -1.41
N ASP A 196 -11.24 -23.90 -1.63
CA ASP A 196 -9.87 -23.62 -2.06
C ASP A 196 -8.95 -23.39 -0.86
N ALA A 197 -7.97 -24.28 -0.68
CA ALA A 197 -6.98 -24.18 0.39
C ALA A 197 -6.01 -22.98 0.23
N SER A 198 -6.01 -22.34 -0.94
CA SER A 198 -5.24 -21.15 -1.26
C SER A 198 -6.08 -19.87 -1.23
N ASP A 199 -7.36 -19.90 -0.83
CA ASP A 199 -8.14 -18.67 -0.63
C ASP A 199 -7.86 -18.05 0.76
N PRO A 200 -7.53 -16.76 0.89
CA PRO A 200 -7.49 -15.71 -0.15
C PRO A 200 -6.20 -15.62 -0.98
N ILE A 201 -5.11 -16.20 -0.47
CA ILE A 201 -3.83 -16.38 -1.16
C ILE A 201 -3.09 -17.54 -0.47
N ASP A 202 -2.25 -18.28 -1.21
CA ASP A 202 -1.44 -19.36 -0.62
C ASP A 202 -0.59 -18.84 0.56
N PRO A 203 -0.61 -19.50 1.73
CA PRO A 203 0.13 -19.04 2.91
C PRO A 203 1.64 -18.86 2.74
N SER A 204 2.28 -19.41 1.69
CA SER A 204 3.68 -19.15 1.36
C SER A 204 3.96 -17.71 0.91
N HIS A 205 2.93 -16.97 0.47
CA HIS A 205 3.05 -15.64 -0.15
C HIS A 205 3.25 -14.51 0.87
N LYS A 206 4.24 -14.68 1.75
CA LYS A 206 4.62 -13.71 2.77
C LYS A 206 5.00 -12.37 2.13
N GLY A 207 4.51 -11.28 2.70
CA GLY A 207 4.91 -9.94 2.31
C GLY A 207 3.97 -8.83 2.81
N PRO A 208 4.20 -7.58 2.37
CA PRO A 208 3.44 -6.40 2.77
C PRO A 208 2.12 -6.23 2.02
N LEU A 209 1.25 -5.42 2.61
CA LEU A 209 0.03 -4.87 2.02
C LEU A 209 0.12 -3.34 2.03
N MET A 210 -0.31 -2.68 0.97
CA MET A 210 -0.24 -1.22 0.82
C MET A 210 -1.50 -0.64 0.14
N ALA A 211 -1.75 0.64 0.36
CA ALA A 211 -2.74 1.38 -0.43
C ALA A 211 -2.27 2.81 -0.75
N TYR A 212 -2.57 3.25 -1.97
CA TYR A 212 -2.20 4.55 -2.52
C TYR A 212 -3.42 5.24 -3.15
N LEU A 213 -3.46 6.56 -3.09
CA LEU A 213 -4.43 7.38 -3.81
C LEU A 213 -3.74 8.23 -4.87
N ALA A 214 -4.37 8.38 -6.03
CA ALA A 214 -4.04 9.42 -7.01
C ALA A 214 -5.29 10.24 -7.33
N LYS A 215 -5.19 11.57 -7.23
CA LYS A 215 -6.30 12.46 -7.60
C LYS A 215 -6.41 12.54 -9.12
N VAL A 216 -7.64 12.46 -9.62
CA VAL A 216 -7.97 12.55 -11.06
C VAL A 216 -9.16 13.47 -11.27
N ASP A 217 -9.34 13.97 -12.50
CA ASP A 217 -10.52 14.78 -12.84
C ASP A 217 -11.79 13.92 -12.86
N ASN A 218 -11.69 12.70 -13.40
CA ASN A 218 -12.75 11.70 -13.47
C ASN A 218 -12.22 10.30 -13.11
N ALA A 219 -12.84 9.62 -12.16
CA ALA A 219 -12.42 8.28 -11.72
C ALA A 219 -12.60 7.19 -12.81
N LEU A 220 -13.39 7.48 -13.86
CA LEU A 220 -13.55 6.62 -15.04
C LEU A 220 -12.43 6.80 -16.09
N THR A 221 -11.39 7.60 -15.82
CA THR A 221 -10.27 7.80 -16.75
C THR A 221 -9.55 6.49 -17.08
N THR A 222 -9.41 6.17 -18.37
CA THR A 222 -8.62 5.03 -18.83
C THR A 222 -7.11 5.31 -18.79
N THR A 223 -6.71 6.59 -18.81
CA THR A 223 -5.30 7.00 -18.66
C THR A 223 -4.90 6.96 -17.19
N VAL A 224 -4.00 6.03 -16.84
CA VAL A 224 -3.45 5.84 -15.48
C VAL A 224 -1.97 6.24 -15.35
N THR A 225 -1.28 6.47 -16.47
CA THR A 225 0.10 6.93 -16.52
C THR A 225 0.23 8.42 -16.17
N GLY A 226 1.38 8.82 -15.61
CA GLY A 226 1.64 10.21 -15.22
C GLY A 226 0.86 10.71 -13.99
N LEU A 227 0.04 9.85 -13.38
CA LEU A 227 -0.69 10.16 -12.15
C LEU A 227 0.26 10.32 -10.95
N LYS A 228 -0.15 11.20 -10.03
CA LYS A 228 0.60 11.53 -8.80
C LYS A 228 0.02 10.76 -7.62
N TRP A 229 0.72 9.70 -7.22
CA TRP A 229 0.29 8.77 -6.17
C TRP A 229 0.84 9.16 -4.81
N PHE A 230 0.04 9.05 -3.75
CA PHE A 230 0.51 9.15 -2.36
C PHE A 230 0.05 7.94 -1.55
N LYS A 231 0.93 7.40 -0.71
CA LYS A 231 0.64 6.25 0.15
C LYS A 231 -0.31 6.69 1.28
N ILE A 232 -1.36 5.92 1.54
CA ILE A 232 -2.27 6.12 2.68
C ILE A 232 -2.22 4.98 3.70
N TYR A 233 -1.65 3.84 3.33
CA TYR A 233 -1.54 2.67 4.18
C TYR A 233 -0.33 1.80 3.80
N GLU A 234 0.28 1.21 4.82
CA GLU A 234 1.11 0.02 4.69
C GLU A 234 1.02 -0.83 5.96
N ASP A 235 1.15 -2.14 5.79
CA ASP A 235 1.50 -3.10 6.82
C ASP A 235 2.52 -4.08 6.24
N GLY A 236 3.45 -4.53 7.06
CA GLY A 236 4.60 -5.33 6.65
C GLY A 236 4.85 -6.49 7.60
N LEU A 237 6.11 -6.70 7.98
CA LEU A 237 6.47 -7.69 8.98
C LEU A 237 6.37 -7.09 10.40
N THR A 238 5.56 -7.70 11.26
CA THR A 238 5.48 -7.41 12.70
C THR A 238 5.90 -8.65 13.48
N GLY A 239 7.10 -8.63 14.07
CA GLY A 239 7.68 -9.82 14.69
C GLY A 239 7.95 -10.89 13.64
N THR A 240 7.20 -12.00 13.68
CA THR A 240 7.23 -13.07 12.68
C THR A 240 5.99 -13.11 11.79
N THR A 241 5.06 -12.17 11.94
CA THR A 241 3.75 -12.14 11.27
C THR A 241 3.73 -11.06 10.18
N TRP A 242 3.55 -11.47 8.94
CA TRP A 242 3.39 -10.58 7.78
C TRP A 242 1.97 -10.04 7.67
N ALA A 243 1.78 -8.96 6.90
CA ALA A 243 0.47 -8.40 6.59
C ALA A 243 -0.43 -9.43 5.88
N VAL A 244 0.13 -10.23 4.97
CA VAL A 244 -0.58 -11.35 4.32
C VAL A 244 -1.08 -12.39 5.34
N ASP A 245 -0.33 -12.69 6.41
CA ASP A 245 -0.81 -13.63 7.45
C ASP A 245 -2.07 -13.10 8.16
N LYS A 246 -2.11 -11.78 8.41
CA LYS A 246 -3.26 -11.11 9.03
C LYS A 246 -4.47 -11.09 8.08
N MET A 247 -4.24 -10.87 6.78
CA MET A 247 -5.27 -10.91 5.73
C MET A 247 -5.86 -12.31 5.55
N ILE A 248 -5.04 -13.36 5.54
CA ILE A 248 -5.50 -14.76 5.52
C ILE A 248 -6.34 -15.06 6.77
N ALA A 249 -5.85 -14.71 7.96
CA ALA A 249 -6.59 -14.89 9.21
C ALA A 249 -7.93 -14.12 9.24
N ASN A 250 -8.02 -13.01 8.50
CA ASN A 250 -9.22 -12.19 8.33
C ASN A 250 -9.98 -12.48 7.01
N LYS A 251 -9.79 -13.67 6.41
CA LYS A 251 -10.54 -14.16 5.23
C LYS A 251 -10.50 -13.18 4.04
N GLY A 252 -9.30 -12.80 3.63
CA GLY A 252 -9.06 -11.92 2.48
C GLY A 252 -9.15 -10.43 2.78
N LYS A 253 -9.62 -10.04 3.96
CA LYS A 253 -9.91 -8.64 4.30
C LYS A 253 -8.73 -7.94 5.01
N HIS A 254 -8.37 -6.75 4.55
CA HIS A 254 -7.54 -5.81 5.33
C HIS A 254 -8.11 -4.39 5.28
N SER A 255 -7.93 -3.63 6.36
CA SER A 255 -8.61 -2.35 6.56
C SER A 255 -7.66 -1.18 6.80
N PHE A 256 -8.00 -0.03 6.23
CA PHE A 256 -7.22 1.20 6.31
C PHE A 256 -8.14 2.43 6.27
N THR A 257 -7.67 3.56 6.82
CA THR A 257 -8.47 4.79 6.90
C THR A 257 -8.07 5.78 5.82
N VAL A 258 -9.05 6.33 5.11
CA VAL A 258 -8.83 7.42 4.15
C VAL A 258 -8.47 8.70 4.93
N PRO A 259 -7.39 9.42 4.58
CA PRO A 259 -7.03 10.66 5.26
C PRO A 259 -8.21 11.66 5.30
N SER A 260 -8.52 12.22 6.46
CA SER A 260 -9.66 13.13 6.64
C SER A 260 -9.43 14.55 6.09
N CYS A 261 -8.20 14.89 5.73
CA CYS A 261 -7.74 16.25 5.39
C CYS A 261 -7.41 16.46 3.89
N ILE A 262 -7.49 15.42 3.06
CA ILE A 262 -7.25 15.54 1.60
C ILE A 262 -8.48 16.14 0.87
N PRO A 263 -8.31 16.73 -0.33
CA PRO A 263 -9.41 17.34 -1.08
C PRO A 263 -10.50 16.34 -1.48
N PRO A 264 -11.78 16.76 -1.55
CA PRO A 264 -12.84 15.95 -2.13
C PRO A 264 -12.67 15.71 -3.65
N GLY A 265 -13.56 14.89 -4.22
CA GLY A 265 -13.69 14.60 -5.65
C GLY A 265 -13.11 13.25 -6.05
N ASN A 266 -12.90 13.06 -7.35
CA ASN A 266 -12.46 11.78 -7.92
C ASN A 266 -11.01 11.41 -7.57
N TYR A 267 -10.80 10.12 -7.28
CA TYR A 267 -9.49 9.47 -7.10
C TYR A 267 -9.50 8.07 -7.71
N LEU A 268 -8.32 7.57 -8.05
CA LEU A 268 -8.05 6.14 -8.13
C LEU A 268 -7.41 5.67 -6.82
N LEU A 269 -7.90 4.56 -6.28
CA LEU A 269 -7.35 3.85 -5.12
C LEU A 269 -6.67 2.58 -5.60
N ARG A 270 -5.33 2.57 -5.55
CA ARG A 270 -4.49 1.40 -5.83
C ARG A 270 -4.27 0.65 -4.53
N VAL A 271 -4.79 -0.57 -4.41
CA VAL A 271 -4.50 -1.47 -3.27
C VAL A 271 -3.55 -2.56 -3.77
N GLU A 272 -2.56 -2.92 -2.97
CA GLU A 272 -1.47 -3.80 -3.38
C GLU A 272 -1.09 -4.83 -2.33
N LEU A 273 -0.70 -6.02 -2.81
CA LEU A 273 -0.03 -7.09 -2.10
C LEU A 273 1.29 -7.38 -2.85
N ILE A 274 2.40 -7.52 -2.13
CA ILE A 274 3.66 -8.00 -2.71
C ILE A 274 4.04 -9.33 -2.05
N ALA A 275 4.09 -10.42 -2.81
CA ALA A 275 4.56 -11.72 -2.35
C ALA A 275 6.08 -11.85 -2.56
N LEU A 276 6.79 -12.22 -1.50
CA LEU A 276 8.26 -12.17 -1.45
C LEU A 276 8.93 -13.55 -1.50
N HIS A 277 8.16 -14.63 -1.72
CA HIS A 277 8.69 -15.99 -1.70
C HIS A 277 9.76 -16.23 -2.80
N GLY A 278 9.70 -15.47 -3.91
CA GLY A 278 10.69 -15.47 -4.99
C GLY A 278 11.68 -14.29 -4.96
N ALA A 279 11.63 -13.41 -3.95
CA ALA A 279 12.30 -12.10 -3.96
C ALA A 279 13.83 -12.12 -3.76
N SER A 280 14.48 -13.30 -3.76
CA SER A 280 15.95 -13.42 -3.64
C SER A 280 16.70 -12.99 -4.92
N SER A 281 15.99 -12.85 -6.04
CA SER A 281 16.45 -12.26 -7.29
C SER A 281 15.46 -11.20 -7.81
N TYR A 282 15.91 -10.37 -8.74
CA TYR A 282 15.05 -9.48 -9.52
C TYR A 282 15.14 -9.83 -11.03
N PRO A 283 14.01 -10.02 -11.74
CA PRO A 283 12.65 -10.15 -11.20
C PRO A 283 12.52 -11.37 -10.26
N GLY A 284 11.53 -11.35 -9.37
CA GLY A 284 11.32 -12.42 -8.38
C GLY A 284 10.30 -12.10 -7.30
N ALA A 285 10.24 -10.86 -6.82
CA ALA A 285 9.07 -10.36 -6.09
C ALA A 285 7.85 -10.31 -7.02
N GLN A 286 6.69 -10.67 -6.48
CA GLN A 286 5.43 -10.81 -7.21
C GLN A 286 4.42 -9.80 -6.71
N PHE A 287 3.97 -8.90 -7.59
CA PHE A 287 3.13 -7.77 -7.25
C PHE A 287 1.71 -8.01 -7.77
N TYR A 288 0.73 -7.86 -6.88
CA TYR A 288 -0.70 -7.95 -7.16
C TYR A 288 -1.32 -6.62 -6.78
N MET A 289 -1.98 -5.94 -7.70
CA MET A 289 -2.61 -4.65 -7.42
C MET A 289 -3.78 -4.38 -8.36
N GLU A 290 -4.86 -3.84 -7.83
CA GLU A 290 -6.00 -3.38 -8.62
C GLU A 290 -6.36 -1.94 -8.24
N CYS A 291 -6.98 -1.23 -9.18
CA CYS A 291 -7.43 0.14 -8.99
C CYS A 291 -8.95 0.24 -8.84
N ALA A 292 -9.40 0.72 -7.69
CA ALA A 292 -10.78 1.11 -7.43
C ALA A 292 -11.05 2.57 -7.81
N GLN A 293 -12.23 2.84 -8.33
CA GLN A 293 -12.69 4.15 -8.78
C GLN A 293 -13.53 4.77 -7.66
N ILE A 294 -13.03 5.82 -7.02
CA ILE A 294 -13.68 6.40 -5.84
C ILE A 294 -13.91 7.90 -5.98
N ASN A 295 -14.95 8.39 -5.31
CA ASN A 295 -15.23 9.81 -5.12
C ASN A 295 -15.21 10.13 -3.63
N ILE A 296 -14.24 10.94 -3.21
CA ILE A 296 -14.08 11.33 -1.81
C ILE A 296 -15.00 12.51 -1.48
N THR A 297 -15.81 12.39 -0.43
CA THR A 297 -16.72 13.44 0.03
C THR A 297 -16.27 14.05 1.36
N GLY A 298 -16.59 15.32 1.59
CA GLY A 298 -16.05 16.08 2.73
C GLY A 298 -14.57 16.41 2.52
N GLY A 299 -13.73 16.13 3.53
CA GLY A 299 -12.27 16.30 3.42
C GLY A 299 -11.76 17.69 3.80
N GLY A 300 -10.60 18.04 3.25
CA GLY A 300 -9.89 19.30 3.51
C GLY A 300 -9.19 19.83 2.25
N SER A 301 -7.97 20.34 2.42
CA SER A 301 -7.16 20.94 1.35
C SER A 301 -5.68 20.53 1.39
N ALA A 302 -5.33 19.47 2.12
CA ALA A 302 -3.96 18.99 2.24
C ALA A 302 -3.38 18.55 0.88
N SER A 303 -2.09 18.79 0.65
CA SER A 303 -1.37 18.33 -0.54
C SER A 303 -0.23 17.40 -0.10
N PRO A 304 -0.46 16.07 -0.05
CA PRO A 304 0.57 15.11 0.31
C PRO A 304 1.71 15.11 -0.71
N PRO A 305 2.96 14.80 -0.31
CA PRO A 305 4.03 14.49 -1.25
C PRO A 305 3.65 13.25 -2.08
N THR A 306 4.02 13.27 -3.36
CA THR A 306 3.59 12.25 -4.33
C THR A 306 4.75 11.59 -5.06
N VAL A 307 4.55 10.34 -5.47
CA VAL A 307 5.45 9.55 -6.32
C VAL A 307 4.74 9.16 -7.63
N SER A 308 5.51 8.61 -8.57
CA SER A 308 5.01 8.11 -9.86
C SER A 308 5.03 6.59 -9.91
N PHE A 309 4.06 5.99 -10.58
CA PHE A 309 4.13 4.60 -11.04
C PHE A 309 4.09 4.59 -12.58
N PRO A 310 5.03 3.91 -13.26
CA PRO A 310 6.30 3.38 -12.75
C PRO A 310 7.21 4.45 -12.13
N GLY A 311 8.23 4.02 -11.37
CA GLY A 311 9.31 4.88 -10.87
C GLY A 311 9.44 4.98 -9.34
N ALA A 312 8.37 4.77 -8.57
CA ALA A 312 8.43 4.73 -7.11
C ALA A 312 9.15 3.49 -6.55
N TYR A 313 9.25 2.43 -7.36
CA TYR A 313 9.89 1.16 -7.04
C TYR A 313 11.10 0.92 -7.94
N SER A 314 12.18 0.41 -7.35
CA SER A 314 13.34 -0.15 -8.04
C SER A 314 13.42 -1.65 -7.78
N GLY A 315 13.82 -2.41 -8.80
CA GLY A 315 14.16 -3.83 -8.63
C GLY A 315 15.32 -4.09 -7.65
N SER A 316 16.05 -3.05 -7.25
CA SER A 316 17.10 -3.10 -6.23
C SER A 316 16.65 -2.70 -4.82
N ASP A 317 15.39 -2.29 -4.63
CA ASP A 317 14.93 -1.85 -3.31
C ASP A 317 15.02 -2.98 -2.29
N PRO A 318 15.43 -2.72 -1.03
CA PRO A 318 15.65 -3.77 -0.04
C PRO A 318 14.36 -4.45 0.46
N GLY A 319 13.19 -4.02 -0.03
CA GLY A 319 11.91 -4.71 0.10
C GLY A 319 11.47 -5.48 -1.17
N ILE A 320 12.11 -5.25 -2.31
CA ILE A 320 11.79 -5.92 -3.59
C ILE A 320 12.83 -7.00 -3.90
N LEU A 321 14.10 -6.75 -3.57
CA LEU A 321 15.18 -7.73 -3.58
C LEU A 321 15.54 -8.10 -2.13
N VAL A 322 14.91 -9.16 -1.63
CA VAL A 322 15.05 -9.67 -0.26
C VAL A 322 15.99 -10.87 -0.25
N LYS A 323 17.22 -10.63 0.22
CA LYS A 323 18.28 -11.64 0.41
C LYS A 323 18.33 -12.15 1.85
#